data_AF-A0A8X8KIX5-F1
#
_entry.id   AF-A0A8X8KIX5-F1
#
_cell.length_a   1.000
_cell.length_b   1.000
_cell.length_c   1.000
_cell.angle_alpha   90.00
_cell.angle_beta   90.00
_cell.angle_gamma   90.00
#
_symmetry.space_group_name_H-M   'P 1'
#
loop_
_entity.id
_entity.type
_entity.pdbx_description
1 polymer ?
#
loop_
_entity_poly.entity_id
_entity_poly.type
_entity_poly.pdbx_seq_one_letter_code
_entity_poly.pdbx_strand_id
1 'polypeptide(L)'
;MRISDLKRNDVIRIFGLEKPTSSLAIVEKTEGINKFNGIYFWAEVETEDGRTILIDDSWDFEKVNEPFTRKVDMQEERDVVNKPKHYTYGDIEVIDYIEQVTKNYKPELAFAIGNAIKYISRANHKNGKEDLDKARWYLERAFEKWED
;
A
#
# COMPACT_ATOMS: atom_id res chain seq x y z
N MET A 1 9.36 -11.92 31.74
CA MET A 1 8.04 -11.27 31.51
C MET A 1 7.15 -12.27 30.77
N ARG A 2 5.83 -12.17 30.85
CA ARG A 2 4.92 -13.03 30.06
C ARG A 2 4.19 -12.21 29.01
N ILE A 3 3.79 -12.85 27.91
CA ILE A 3 2.93 -12.22 26.90
C ILE A 3 1.62 -11.73 27.51
N SER A 4 1.08 -12.47 28.49
CA SER A 4 -0.15 -12.10 29.21
C SER A 4 -0.05 -10.76 29.95
N ASP A 5 1.17 -10.27 30.22
CA ASP A 5 1.41 -9.01 30.94
C ASP A 5 1.50 -7.79 30.00
N LEU A 6 1.64 -8.04 28.69
CA LEU A 6 1.81 -6.99 27.68
C LEU A 6 0.48 -6.35 27.29
N LYS A 7 0.52 -5.03 27.07
CA LYS A 7 -0.60 -4.24 26.57
C LYS A 7 -0.27 -3.64 25.21
N ARG A 8 -1.32 -3.31 24.44
CA ARG A 8 -1.17 -2.56 23.20
C ARG A 8 -0.36 -1.28 23.44
N ASN A 9 0.58 -1.01 22.53
CA ASN A 9 1.59 0.05 22.57
C ASN A 9 2.69 -0.09 23.63
N ASP A 10 2.79 -1.22 24.34
CA ASP A 10 4.01 -1.51 25.10
C ASP A 10 5.18 -1.70 24.14
N VAL A 11 6.34 -1.13 24.48
CA VAL A 11 7.58 -1.32 23.73
C VAL A 11 8.37 -2.46 24.38
N ILE A 12 8.83 -3.38 23.56
CA ILE A 12 9.64 -4.52 23.98
C ILE A 12 10.96 -4.57 23.20
N ARG A 13 11.99 -5.09 23.84
CA ARG A 13 13.25 -5.47 23.20
C ARG A 13 13.25 -6.98 23.04
N ILE A 14 13.48 -7.44 21.80
CA ILE A 14 13.58 -8.85 21.44
C ILE A 14 15.05 -9.17 21.20
N PHE A 15 15.56 -10.24 21.82
CA PHE A 15 16.94 -10.67 21.69
C PHE A 15 17.09 -11.81 20.68
N GLY A 16 18.09 -11.70 19.79
CA GLY A 16 18.45 -12.77 18.88
C GLY A 16 19.09 -13.96 19.61
N LEU A 17 18.98 -15.15 19.02
CA LEU A 17 19.61 -16.39 19.52
C LEU A 17 21.14 -16.27 19.62
N GLU A 18 21.75 -15.46 18.74
CA GLU A 18 23.18 -15.17 18.72
C GLU A 18 23.41 -13.72 19.19
N LYS A 19 23.71 -13.53 20.48
CA LYS A 19 24.05 -12.22 21.06
C LYS A 19 25.25 -11.59 20.32
N PRO A 20 25.24 -10.28 20.03
CA PRO A 20 24.56 -9.23 20.81
C PRO A 20 23.39 -8.54 20.09
N THR A 21 22.80 -9.12 19.05
CA THR A 21 21.75 -8.42 18.30
C THR A 21 20.43 -8.42 19.08
N SER A 22 19.82 -7.24 19.17
CA SER A 22 18.47 -7.06 19.69
C SER A 22 17.76 -6.01 18.85
N SER A 23 16.44 -6.10 18.79
CA SER A 23 15.61 -5.14 18.07
C SER A 23 14.44 -4.71 18.93
N LEU A 24 14.04 -3.45 18.77
CA LEU A 24 12.83 -2.94 19.39
C LEU A 24 11.61 -3.39 18.58
N ALA A 25 10.51 -3.63 19.30
CA ALA A 25 9.20 -3.87 18.73
C ALA A 25 8.12 -3.21 19.59
N ILE A 26 6.99 -2.87 18.97
CA ILE A 26 5.80 -2.36 19.66
C ILE A 26 4.67 -3.39 19.59
N VAL A 27 3.97 -3.57 20.71
CA VAL A 27 2.86 -4.53 20.81
C VAL A 27 1.61 -3.97 20.15
N GLU A 28 1.10 -4.66 19.13
CA GLU A 28 -0.17 -4.29 18.48
C GLU A 28 -1.37 -4.94 19.18
N LYS A 29 -1.27 -6.23 19.51
CA LYS A 29 -2.28 -6.95 20.28
C LYS A 29 -1.70 -8.18 20.97
N THR A 30 -2.41 -8.66 21.98
CA THR A 30 -2.16 -9.92 22.68
C THR A 30 -3.42 -10.78 22.64
N GLU A 31 -3.26 -12.07 22.36
CA GLU A 31 -4.38 -13.02 22.33
C GLU A 31 -4.01 -14.31 23.07
N GLY A 32 -5.04 -15.04 23.51
CA GLY A 32 -4.90 -16.29 24.23
C GLY A 32 -5.83 -17.35 23.68
N ILE A 33 -5.35 -18.59 23.61
CA ILE A 33 -6.15 -19.76 23.20
C ILE A 33 -6.07 -20.87 24.24
N ASN A 34 -7.22 -21.44 24.59
CA ASN A 34 -7.28 -22.61 25.46
C ASN A 34 -6.65 -23.82 24.74
N LYS A 35 -5.61 -24.39 25.33
CA LYS A 35 -5.01 -25.67 24.95
C LYS A 35 -5.23 -26.70 26.07
N PHE A 36 -4.97 -27.97 25.77
CA PHE A 36 -5.13 -29.08 26.70
C PHE A 36 -4.38 -28.87 28.04
N ASN A 37 -3.23 -28.19 28.00
CA ASN A 37 -2.37 -27.95 29.17
C ASN A 37 -2.46 -26.50 29.72
N GLY A 38 -3.49 -25.74 29.36
CA GLY A 38 -3.67 -24.35 29.79
C GLY A 38 -3.78 -23.36 28.64
N ILE A 39 -3.74 -22.07 28.95
CA ILE A 39 -3.88 -21.00 27.96
C ILE A 39 -2.51 -20.70 27.35
N TYR A 40 -2.44 -20.76 26.02
CA TYR A 40 -1.29 -20.30 25.26
C TYR A 40 -1.51 -18.86 24.82
N PHE A 41 -0.58 -17.97 25.19
CA PHE A 41 -0.61 -16.56 24.82
C PHE A 41 0.39 -16.24 23.73
N TRP A 42 0.02 -15.35 22.83
CA TRP A 42 0.91 -14.80 21.80
C TRP A 42 0.62 -13.32 21.59
N ALA A 43 1.62 -12.58 21.12
CA ALA A 43 1.51 -11.17 20.77
C ALA A 43 1.84 -10.95 19.30
N GLU A 44 1.07 -10.08 18.66
CA GLU A 44 1.45 -9.46 17.40
C GLU A 44 2.27 -8.22 17.72
N VAL A 45 3.48 -8.13 17.16
CA VAL A 45 4.39 -7.01 17.40
C VAL A 45 4.93 -6.47 16.08
N GLU A 46 5.06 -5.15 15.98
CA GLU A 46 5.70 -4.47 14.86
C GLU A 46 7.14 -4.13 15.25
N THR A 47 8.12 -4.65 14.51
CA THR A 47 9.55 -4.38 14.73
C THR A 47 9.95 -3.02 14.16
N GLU A 48 11.07 -2.46 14.63
CA GLU A 48 11.61 -1.17 14.17
C GLU A 48 11.90 -1.07 12.66
N ASP A 49 12.02 -2.22 11.98
CA ASP A 49 12.17 -2.30 10.53
C ASP A 49 10.83 -2.39 9.77
N GLY A 50 9.70 -2.30 10.48
CA GLY A 50 8.35 -2.26 9.91
C GLY A 50 7.74 -3.64 9.64
N ARG A 51 8.33 -4.73 10.15
CA ARG A 51 7.76 -6.08 9.99
C ARG A 51 6.82 -6.40 11.14
N THR A 52 5.71 -7.03 10.81
CA THR A 52 4.81 -7.63 11.80
C THR A 52 5.21 -9.08 12.04
N ILE A 53 5.50 -9.43 13.29
CA ILE A 53 5.84 -10.80 13.70
C ILE A 53 4.94 -11.25 14.85
N LEU A 54 4.83 -12.56 15.01
CA LEU A 54 4.14 -13.19 16.14
C LEU A 54 5.19 -13.73 17.12
N ILE A 55 5.07 -13.34 18.38
CA ILE A 55 5.92 -13.84 19.46
C ILE A 55 5.09 -14.53 20.53
N ASP A 56 5.70 -15.47 21.23
CA ASP A 56 5.10 -16.15 22.38
C ASP A 56 6.07 -16.16 23.57
N ASP A 57 5.67 -16.79 24.67
CA ASP A 57 6.49 -16.92 25.89
C ASP A 57 7.82 -17.69 25.69
N SER A 58 8.07 -18.30 24.53
CA SER A 58 9.34 -18.97 24.22
C SER A 58 10.43 -18.02 23.70
N TRP A 59 10.06 -16.79 23.33
CA TRP A 59 10.99 -15.77 22.86
C TRP A 59 11.71 -15.08 24.02
N ASP A 60 12.96 -14.66 23.82
CA ASP A 60 13.71 -13.85 24.79
C ASP A 60 13.39 -12.37 24.56
N PHE A 61 12.61 -11.78 25.47
CA PHE A 61 12.20 -10.37 25.39
C PHE A 61 12.02 -9.72 26.77
N GLU A 62 12.13 -8.40 26.78
CA GLU A 62 11.84 -7.56 27.93
C GLU A 62 11.02 -6.33 27.53
N LYS A 63 10.13 -5.86 28.41
CA LYS A 63 9.46 -4.57 28.23
C LYS A 63 10.41 -3.45 28.62
N VAL A 64 10.49 -2.45 27.76
CA VAL A 64 11.35 -1.27 27.91
C VAL A 64 10.52 0.01 27.78
N ASN A 65 11.05 1.11 28.29
CA ASN A 65 10.48 2.45 28.11
C ASN A 65 11.32 3.26 27.13
N GLU A 66 11.73 2.63 26.03
CA GLU A 66 12.51 3.27 24.98
C GLU A 66 11.58 3.90 23.93
N PRO A 67 11.95 5.05 23.36
CA PRO A 67 11.15 5.65 22.30
C PRO A 67 11.10 4.72 21.08
N PHE A 68 9.90 4.35 20.66
CA PHE A 68 9.68 3.57 19.45
C PHE A 68 9.15 4.47 18.34
N THR A 69 9.89 4.57 17.23
CA THR A 69 9.42 5.29 16.04
C THR A 69 8.94 4.27 15.02
N ARG A 70 7.63 4.22 14.78
CA ARG A 70 7.08 3.45 13.66
C ARG A 70 7.67 4.00 12.37
N LYS A 71 8.28 3.14 11.55
CA LYS A 71 8.50 3.48 10.15
C LYS A 71 7.12 3.51 9.52
N VAL A 72 6.54 4.71 9.42
CA VAL A 72 5.36 4.90 8.60
C VAL A 72 5.82 4.63 7.18
N ASP A 73 5.62 3.40 6.71
CA ASP A 73 5.58 3.15 5.27
C ASP A 73 4.43 4.04 4.82
N MET A 74 4.76 5.15 4.13
CA MET A 74 3.77 5.96 3.43
C MET A 74 3.26 5.13 2.24
N GLN A 75 2.72 3.94 2.51
CA GLN A 75 1.58 3.48 1.76
C GLN A 75 0.49 4.46 2.15
N GLU A 76 0.47 5.58 1.40
CA GLU A 76 -0.67 6.46 1.27
C GLU A 76 -1.91 5.60 1.45
N GLU A 77 -2.80 5.99 2.36
CA GLU A 77 -4.18 5.57 2.26
C GLU A 77 -4.58 5.82 0.80
N ARG A 78 -4.55 4.75 0.01
CA ARG A 78 -4.74 4.82 -1.43
C ARG A 78 -6.19 5.14 -1.59
N ASP A 79 -6.44 6.42 -1.70
CA ASP A 79 -7.72 6.95 -2.10
C ASP A 79 -8.01 6.33 -3.46
N VAL A 80 -8.80 5.25 -3.46
CA VAL A 80 -9.22 4.54 -4.66
C VAL A 80 -10.01 5.44 -5.60
N VAL A 81 -10.46 6.59 -5.12
CA VAL A 81 -11.11 7.64 -5.91
C VAL A 81 -10.06 8.55 -6.57
N ASN A 82 -9.02 8.95 -5.84
CA ASN A 82 -8.02 9.92 -6.33
C ASN A 82 -6.74 9.32 -6.93
N LYS A 83 -6.38 8.06 -6.63
CA LYS A 83 -5.17 7.36 -7.13
C LYS A 83 -5.40 5.87 -7.44
N PRO A 84 -6.17 5.52 -8.49
CA PRO A 84 -6.42 4.12 -8.80
C PRO A 84 -5.18 3.46 -9.45
N LYS A 85 -4.74 2.32 -8.92
CA LYS A 85 -3.55 1.52 -9.36
C LYS A 85 -3.46 1.22 -10.87
N HIS A 86 -4.54 1.41 -11.62
CA HIS A 86 -4.65 1.13 -13.06
C HIS A 86 -4.54 2.39 -13.94
N TYR A 87 -4.14 3.53 -13.35
CA TYR A 87 -3.89 4.79 -14.03
C TYR A 87 -2.48 5.34 -13.77
N THR A 88 -1.51 4.50 -13.42
CA THR A 88 -0.11 4.92 -13.26
C THR A 88 0.79 4.22 -14.27
N TYR A 89 1.70 4.98 -14.90
CA TYR A 89 2.79 4.41 -15.69
C TYR A 89 4.11 4.90 -15.09
N GLY A 90 4.71 4.09 -14.22
CA GLY A 90 5.82 4.53 -13.36
C GLY A 90 5.33 5.52 -12.29
N ASP A 91 6.01 6.66 -12.16
CA ASP A 91 5.73 7.69 -11.14
C ASP A 91 4.74 8.77 -11.60
N ILE A 92 4.18 8.66 -12.82
CA ILE A 92 3.28 9.66 -13.39
C ILE A 92 1.83 9.13 -13.35
N GLU A 93 0.94 9.91 -12.74
CA GLU A 93 -0.50 9.68 -12.80
C GLU A 93 -1.01 10.01 -14.21
N VAL A 94 -1.80 9.11 -14.80
CA VAL A 94 -2.33 9.26 -16.16
C VAL A 94 -3.22 10.50 -16.28
N ILE A 95 -3.87 10.93 -15.20
CA ILE A 95 -4.65 12.18 -15.21
C ILE A 95 -3.76 13.41 -15.44
N ASP A 96 -2.62 13.51 -14.76
CA ASP A 96 -1.67 14.61 -14.93
C ASP A 96 -1.11 14.64 -16.34
N TYR A 97 -0.81 13.46 -16.90
CA TYR A 97 -0.37 13.35 -18.29
C TYR A 97 -1.47 13.77 -19.28
N ILE A 98 -2.72 13.34 -19.05
CA ILE A 98 -3.88 13.75 -19.87
C ILE A 98 -4.05 15.26 -19.81
N GLU A 99 -4.01 15.88 -18.63
CA GLU A 99 -4.14 17.32 -18.47
C GLU A 99 -3.04 18.08 -19.22
N GLN A 100 -1.79 17.62 -19.13
CA GLN A 100 -0.67 18.21 -19.86
C GLN A 100 -0.82 18.10 -21.39
N VAL A 101 -1.16 16.91 -21.90
CA VAL A 101 -1.32 16.67 -23.34
C VAL A 101 -2.49 17.48 -23.89
N THR A 102 -3.62 17.49 -23.17
CA THR A 102 -4.87 18.11 -23.65
C THR A 102 -4.94 19.62 -23.42
N LYS A 103 -3.98 20.22 -22.70
CA LYS A 103 -3.98 21.64 -22.29
C LYS A 103 -4.24 22.64 -23.42
N ASN A 104 -3.72 22.37 -24.62
CA ASN A 104 -3.82 23.26 -25.77
C ASN A 104 -4.76 22.72 -26.87
N TYR A 105 -5.49 21.64 -26.60
CA TYR A 105 -6.48 21.12 -27.54
C TYR A 105 -7.76 21.97 -27.47
N LYS A 106 -8.47 22.06 -28.60
CA LYS A 106 -9.87 22.53 -28.60
C LYS A 106 -10.69 21.65 -27.64
N PRO A 107 -11.64 22.18 -26.86
CA PRO A 107 -12.40 21.42 -25.86
C PRO A 107 -13.02 20.12 -26.40
N GLU A 108 -13.51 20.14 -27.64
CA GLU A 108 -14.16 19.01 -28.30
C GLU A 108 -13.17 17.88 -28.63
N LEU A 109 -11.90 18.23 -28.89
CA LEU A 109 -10.81 17.29 -29.14
C LEU A 109 -10.18 16.82 -27.83
N ALA A 110 -10.00 17.72 -26.86
CA ALA A 110 -9.42 17.44 -25.54
C ALA A 110 -10.14 16.27 -24.85
N PHE A 111 -11.48 16.26 -24.89
CA PHE A 111 -12.28 15.18 -24.33
C PHE A 111 -12.01 13.82 -25.00
N ALA A 112 -11.92 13.80 -26.33
CA ALA A 112 -11.69 12.58 -27.09
C ALA A 112 -10.27 12.05 -26.89
N ILE A 113 -9.27 12.94 -26.96
CA ILE A 113 -7.85 12.63 -26.75
C ILE A 113 -7.60 12.13 -25.33
N GLY A 114 -8.15 12.81 -24.31
CA GLY A 114 -8.01 12.38 -22.92
C GLY A 114 -8.60 10.99 -22.66
N ASN A 115 -9.78 10.68 -23.23
CA ASN A 115 -10.35 9.33 -23.11
C ASN A 115 -9.52 8.28 -23.87
N ALA A 116 -9.00 8.60 -25.05
CA ALA A 116 -8.13 7.69 -25.78
C ALA A 116 -6.89 7.31 -24.96
N ILE A 117 -6.19 8.30 -24.39
CA ILE A 117 -5.03 8.10 -23.51
C ILE A 117 -5.42 7.26 -22.29
N LYS A 118 -6.53 7.61 -21.62
CA LYS A 118 -7.07 6.87 -20.48
C LYS A 118 -7.23 5.38 -20.78
N TYR A 119 -7.84 5.03 -21.91
CA TYR A 119 -8.07 3.64 -22.27
C TYR A 119 -6.80 2.92 -22.73
N ILE A 120 -5.88 3.60 -23.43
CA ILE A 120 -4.56 3.06 -23.77
C ILE A 120 -3.81 2.67 -22.50
N SER A 121 -3.72 3.58 -21.53
CA SER A 121 -3.04 3.32 -20.26
C SER A 121 -3.70 2.20 -19.46
N ARG A 122 -5.03 2.08 -19.53
CA ARG A 122 -5.77 1.06 -18.79
C ARG A 122 -5.70 -0.35 -19.40
N ALA A 123 -5.42 -0.46 -20.70
CA ALA A 123 -5.52 -1.72 -21.43
C ALA A 123 -4.67 -2.85 -20.82
N ASN A 124 -3.42 -2.55 -20.42
CA ASN A 124 -2.52 -3.55 -19.84
C ASN A 124 -2.88 -3.95 -18.39
N HIS A 125 -3.81 -3.23 -17.75
CA HIS A 125 -4.13 -3.40 -16.33
C HIS A 125 -5.58 -3.83 -16.06
N LYS A 126 -6.48 -3.73 -17.05
CA LYS A 126 -7.92 -4.02 -16.84
C LYS A 126 -8.55 -4.87 -17.92
N ASN A 127 -8.92 -4.29 -19.08
CA ASN A 127 -9.78 -4.97 -20.05
C ASN A 127 -9.08 -5.31 -21.39
N GLY A 128 -7.75 -5.13 -21.49
CA GLY A 128 -6.99 -5.51 -22.68
C GLY A 128 -7.55 -4.94 -23.98
N LYS A 129 -7.92 -5.82 -24.91
CA LYS A 129 -8.42 -5.46 -26.25
C LYS A 129 -9.66 -4.57 -26.22
N GLU A 130 -10.57 -4.76 -25.27
CA GLU A 130 -11.78 -3.94 -25.19
C GLU A 130 -11.46 -2.46 -24.90
N ASP A 131 -10.42 -2.20 -24.10
CA ASP A 131 -9.96 -0.85 -23.85
C ASP A 131 -9.25 -0.27 -25.08
N LEU A 132 -8.50 -1.09 -25.82
CA LEU A 132 -7.91 -0.65 -27.09
C LEU A 132 -8.97 -0.30 -28.14
N ASP A 133 -10.08 -1.05 -28.20
CA ASP A 133 -11.19 -0.73 -29.11
C ASP A 133 -11.91 0.56 -28.70
N LYS A 134 -12.09 0.81 -27.39
CA LYS A 134 -12.59 2.10 -26.90
C LYS A 134 -11.65 3.25 -27.22
N ALA A 135 -10.35 3.06 -27.02
CA ALA A 135 -9.34 4.06 -27.36
C ALA A 135 -9.43 4.43 -28.85
N ARG A 136 -9.53 3.41 -29.72
CA ARG A 136 -9.70 3.61 -31.17
C ARG A 136 -10.93 4.45 -31.49
N TRP A 137 -12.08 4.10 -30.91
CA TRP A 137 -13.32 4.84 -31.11
C TRP A 137 -13.21 6.32 -30.74
N TYR A 138 -12.54 6.64 -29.62
CA TYR A 138 -12.31 8.03 -29.24
C TYR A 138 -11.32 8.75 -30.16
N LEU A 139 -10.27 8.07 -30.62
CA LEU A 139 -9.32 8.63 -31.59
C LEU A 139 -9.98 8.93 -32.94
N GLU A 140 -10.84 8.03 -33.44
CA GLU A 140 -11.60 8.25 -34.67
C GLU A 140 -12.47 9.50 -34.58
N ARG A 141 -13.17 9.70 -33.45
CA ARG A 141 -13.96 10.92 -33.21
C ARG A 141 -13.12 12.19 -33.14
N ALA A 142 -11.91 12.11 -32.58
CA ALA A 142 -10.99 13.24 -32.56
C ALA A 142 -10.50 13.56 -33.98
N PHE A 143 -10.20 12.51 -34.76
CA PHE A 143 -9.75 12.61 -36.14
C PHE A 143 -10.83 13.23 -37.05
N GLU A 144 -12.09 12.82 -36.93
CA GLU A 144 -13.20 13.39 -37.71
C GLU A 144 -13.43 14.88 -37.45
N LYS A 145 -13.10 15.36 -36.26
CA LYS A 145 -13.22 16.77 -35.84
C LYS A 145 -11.92 17.55 -36.01
N TRP A 146 -10.92 16.93 -36.62
CA TRP A 146 -9.62 17.54 -36.84
C TRP A 146 -9.71 18.46 -38.05
N GLU A 147 -10.00 19.73 -37.78
CA GLU A 147 -9.91 20.80 -38.79
C GLU A 147 -8.50 21.41 -38.76
N ASP A 148 -7.90 21.57 -39.93
CA ASP A 148 -6.57 22.16 -40.16
C ASP A 148 -6.44 23.63 -39.69
#